data_AF-A0A212T871-F1
#
_entry.id   AF-A0A212T871-F1
#
_cell.length_a   1.000
_cell.length_b   1.000
_cell.length_c   1.000
_cell.angle_alpha   90.00
_cell.angle_beta   90.00
_cell.angle_gamma   90.00
#
_symmetry.space_group_name_H-M   'P 1'
#
loop_
_entity.id
_entity.type
_entity.pdbx_description
1 polymer ?
#
loop_
_entity_poly.entity_id
_entity_poly.type
_entity_poly.pdbx_seq_one_letter_code
_entity_poly.pdbx_strand_id
1 'polypeptide(L)'
;MRQLSLNPLHSIKLYQTVHELPARRHLAFNTYIVQQGGIGSTPDDINQRFSRTGQLIAAGMLQEAGTELANLHYAFHFALEQFSPQQLAFGCLIAEVDGQPVTDYSEAALQALLEQVSEYGLTMEMVTTEVEDVKKNYRLS
;
A
#
# COMPACT_ATOMS: atom_id res chain seq x y z
N MET A 1 1.75 -14.34 14.08
CA MET A 1 1.16 -13.01 14.44
C MET A 1 2.01 -12.27 15.47
N ARG A 2 2.24 -10.96 15.27
CA ARG A 2 3.05 -10.06 16.13
C ARG A 2 2.22 -8.88 16.62
N GLN A 3 2.42 -8.44 17.85
CA GLN A 3 1.81 -7.20 18.35
C GLN A 3 2.73 -5.99 18.08
N LEU A 4 2.14 -4.90 17.60
CA LEU A 4 2.78 -3.59 17.43
C LEU A 4 2.06 -2.57 18.32
N SER A 5 2.79 -1.96 19.25
CA SER A 5 2.24 -0.87 20.07
C SER A 5 2.34 0.45 19.31
N LEU A 6 1.22 1.13 19.15
CA LEU A 6 1.15 2.44 18.49
C LEU A 6 1.39 3.56 19.51
N ASN A 7 0.84 3.39 20.72
CA ASN A 7 1.05 4.26 21.87
C ASN A 7 0.83 3.46 23.18
N PRO A 8 0.92 4.08 24.38
CA PRO A 8 0.75 3.35 25.64
C PRO A 8 -0.63 2.71 25.86
N LEU A 9 -1.66 3.15 25.15
CA LEU A 9 -3.05 2.68 25.28
C LEU A 9 -3.49 1.79 24.12
N HIS A 10 -2.92 1.99 22.93
CA HIS A 10 -3.37 1.39 21.69
C HIS A 10 -2.33 0.48 21.04
N SER A 11 -2.78 -0.69 20.59
CA SER A 11 -1.93 -1.67 19.91
C SER A 11 -2.69 -2.47 18.85
N ILE A 12 -1.94 -2.98 17.88
CA ILE A 12 -2.49 -3.80 16.80
C ILE A 12 -1.77 -5.15 16.75
N LYS A 13 -2.45 -6.19 16.26
CA LYS A 13 -1.82 -7.46 15.91
C LYS A 13 -1.72 -7.61 14.40
N LEU A 14 -0.53 -7.98 13.93
CA LEU A 14 -0.18 -8.12 12.53
C LEU A 14 0.11 -9.59 12.19
N TYR A 15 -0.29 -10.01 10.99
CA TYR A 15 0.23 -11.24 10.38
C TYR A 15 1.71 -11.08 10.05
N GLN A 16 2.53 -12.09 10.35
CA GLN A 16 3.99 -12.02 10.17
C GLN A 16 4.44 -12.52 8.80
N THR A 17 3.60 -13.29 8.14
CA THR A 17 3.86 -13.82 6.81
C THR A 17 2.57 -13.75 6.00
N VAL A 18 2.73 -13.66 4.68
CA VAL A 18 1.59 -13.74 3.76
C VAL A 18 0.88 -15.10 3.85
N HIS A 19 1.58 -16.16 4.26
CA HIS A 19 1.05 -17.51 4.36
C HIS A 19 0.05 -17.67 5.52
N GLU A 20 0.13 -16.81 6.53
CA GLU A 20 -0.85 -16.75 7.61
C GLU A 20 -2.14 -16.01 7.20
N LEU A 21 -2.14 -15.29 6.07
CA LEU A 21 -3.30 -14.54 5.62
C LEU A 21 -4.39 -15.48 5.09
N PRO A 22 -5.66 -15.24 5.44
CA PRO A 22 -6.79 -15.84 4.75
C PRO A 22 -6.69 -15.63 3.23
N ALA A 23 -7.08 -16.62 2.43
CA ALA A 23 -6.88 -16.63 0.98
C ALA A 23 -7.34 -15.35 0.25
N ARG A 24 -8.49 -14.78 0.65
CA ARG A 24 -9.00 -13.51 0.08
C ARG A 24 -8.11 -12.31 0.43
N ARG A 25 -7.53 -12.28 1.65
CA ARG A 25 -6.61 -11.22 2.09
C ARG A 25 -5.24 -11.35 1.44
N HIS A 26 -4.77 -12.57 1.21
CA HIS A 26 -3.55 -12.84 0.46
C HIS A 26 -3.61 -12.25 -0.96
N LEU A 27 -4.73 -12.46 -1.67
CA LEU A 27 -4.94 -11.88 -2.98
C LEU A 27 -4.96 -10.34 -2.94
N ALA A 28 -5.74 -9.75 -2.03
CA ALA A 28 -5.83 -8.30 -1.88
C ALA A 28 -4.47 -7.65 -1.57
N PHE A 29 -3.73 -8.21 -0.61
CA PHE A 29 -2.38 -7.79 -0.27
C PHE A 29 -1.48 -7.78 -1.52
N ASN A 30 -1.43 -8.88 -2.26
CA ASN A 30 -0.61 -8.98 -3.46
C ASN A 30 -1.03 -7.96 -4.54
N THR A 31 -2.33 -7.73 -4.73
CA THR A 31 -2.82 -6.70 -5.66
C THR A 31 -2.27 -5.32 -5.29
N TYR A 32 -2.34 -4.93 -4.02
CA TYR A 32 -1.83 -3.64 -3.56
C TYR A 32 -0.30 -3.53 -3.65
N ILE A 33 0.44 -4.61 -3.38
CA ILE A 33 1.90 -4.65 -3.58
C ILE A 33 2.28 -4.50 -5.05
N VAL A 34 1.55 -5.12 -5.97
CA VAL A 34 1.80 -4.96 -7.42
C VAL A 34 1.50 -3.53 -7.87
N GLN A 35 0.42 -2.93 -7.38
CA GLN A 35 0.08 -1.52 -7.66
C GLN A 35 1.17 -0.57 -7.16
N GLN A 36 1.71 -0.79 -5.95
CA GLN A 36 2.86 -0.03 -5.43
C GLN A 36 4.08 -0.12 -6.36
N GLY A 37 4.38 -1.31 -6.90
CA GLY A 37 5.58 -1.55 -7.71
C GLY A 37 5.57 -0.93 -9.11
N GLY A 38 4.41 -0.48 -9.61
CA GLY A 38 4.28 0.06 -10.97
C GLY A 38 4.11 1.57 -11.06
N ILE A 39 3.54 2.19 -10.03
CA ILE A 39 2.90 3.50 -10.15
C ILE A 39 3.21 4.28 -8.86
N GLY A 40 4.23 5.15 -8.92
CA GLY A 40 4.53 6.08 -7.83
C GLY A 40 3.34 7.02 -7.60
N SER A 41 3.17 7.53 -6.38
CA SER A 41 1.98 8.28 -5.96
C SER A 41 2.32 9.63 -5.31
N THR A 42 3.60 10.01 -5.31
CA THR A 42 4.00 11.34 -4.81
C THR A 42 3.89 12.41 -5.91
N PRO A 43 3.75 13.70 -5.55
CA PRO A 43 3.82 14.79 -6.51
C PRO A 43 5.11 14.79 -7.35
N ASP A 44 6.23 14.35 -6.76
CA ASP A 44 7.51 14.20 -7.46
C ASP A 44 7.49 13.05 -8.47
N ASP A 45 6.89 11.91 -8.12
CA ASP A 45 6.71 10.78 -9.04
C ASP A 45 5.82 11.18 -10.24
N ILE A 46 4.76 11.94 -9.98
CA ILE A 46 3.86 12.46 -11.02
C ILE A 46 4.63 13.42 -11.94
N ASN A 47 5.39 14.36 -11.38
CA ASN A 47 6.21 15.29 -12.16
C ASN A 47 7.27 14.56 -13.02
N GLN A 48 7.93 13.55 -12.45
CA GLN A 48 8.91 12.75 -13.17
C GLN A 48 8.28 12.01 -14.35
N ARG A 49 7.10 11.42 -14.15
CA ARG A 49 6.36 10.70 -15.19
C ARG A 49 5.78 11.62 -16.26
N PHE A 50 5.30 12.80 -15.87
CA PHE A 50 4.86 13.84 -16.81
C PHE A 50 6.02 14.26 -17.72
N SER A 51 7.19 14.54 -17.14
CA SER A 51 8.41 14.88 -17.89
C SER A 51 8.83 13.76 -18.85
N ARG A 52 8.84 12.50 -18.38
CA ARG A 52 9.17 11.33 -19.21
C ARG A 52 8.18 11.11 -20.36
N THR A 53 6.89 11.31 -20.11
CA THR A 53 5.85 11.22 -21.15
C THR A 53 6.11 12.25 -22.26
N GLY A 54 6.44 13.49 -21.90
CA GLY A 54 6.82 14.53 -22.86
C GLY A 54 8.05 14.16 -23.69
N GLN A 55 9.07 13.55 -23.06
CA GLN A 55 10.27 13.06 -23.75
C GLN A 55 9.96 11.95 -24.75
N LEU A 56 9.12 10.98 -24.39
CA LEU A 56 8.72 9.88 -25.27
C LEU A 56 7.91 10.38 -26.47
N ILE A 57 7.01 11.34 -26.26
CA ILE A 57 6.26 12.00 -27.35
C ILE A 57 7.23 12.73 -28.28
N ALA A 58 8.16 13.51 -27.74
CA ALA A 58 9.16 14.23 -28.53
C ALA A 58 10.07 13.30 -29.34
N ALA A 59 10.34 12.09 -28.83
CA ALA A 59 11.12 11.05 -29.50
C ALA A 59 10.31 10.22 -30.52
N GLY A 60 9.01 10.48 -30.68
CA GLY A 60 8.14 9.71 -31.59
C GLY A 60 7.79 8.29 -31.10
N MET A 61 8.12 7.97 -29.83
CA MET A 61 7.87 6.68 -29.19
C MET A 61 6.43 6.62 -28.64
N LEU A 62 5.46 6.69 -29.55
CA LEU A 62 4.05 6.91 -29.19
C LEU A 62 3.42 5.77 -28.38
N GLN A 63 3.89 4.53 -28.56
CA GLN A 63 3.34 3.37 -27.87
C GLN A 63 3.80 3.32 -26.40
N GLU A 64 5.08 3.60 -26.18
CA GLU A 64 5.68 3.76 -24.86
C GLU A 64 5.12 5.00 -24.15
N ALA A 65 4.92 6.10 -24.89
CA ALA A 65 4.27 7.30 -24.36
C ALA A 65 2.84 7.02 -23.90
N GLY A 66 2.06 6.23 -24.67
CA GLY A 66 0.71 5.82 -24.28
C GLY A 66 0.68 4.98 -23.01
N THR A 67 1.66 4.09 -22.84
CA THR A 67 1.81 3.28 -21.62
C THR A 67 2.18 4.16 -20.41
N GLU A 68 3.12 5.09 -20.59
CA GLU A 68 3.54 5.99 -19.51
C GLU A 68 2.45 7.01 -19.14
N LEU A 69 1.62 7.41 -20.10
CA LEU A 69 0.45 8.25 -19.85
C LEU A 69 -0.60 7.51 -19.01
N ALA A 70 -0.84 6.23 -19.27
CA ALA A 70 -1.72 5.41 -18.43
C ALA A 70 -1.16 5.29 -17.01
N ASN A 71 0.15 5.06 -16.87
CA ASN A 71 0.82 5.03 -15.56
C ASN A 71 0.72 6.37 -14.82
N LEU A 72 0.87 7.49 -15.54
CA LEU A 72 0.70 8.84 -14.99
C LEU A 72 -0.75 9.08 -14.51
N HIS A 73 -1.75 8.63 -15.27
CA HIS A 73 -3.15 8.71 -14.88
C HIS A 73 -3.40 7.97 -13.55
N TYR A 74 -2.88 6.74 -13.41
CA TYR A 74 -3.00 6.01 -12.15
C TYR A 74 -2.21 6.66 -11.01
N ALA A 75 -1.00 7.18 -11.29
CA ALA A 75 -0.19 7.90 -10.29
C ALA A 75 -0.94 9.11 -9.73
N PHE A 76 -1.59 9.86 -10.61
CA PHE A 76 -2.42 11.00 -10.24
C PHE A 76 -3.65 10.59 -9.44
N HIS A 77 -4.35 9.52 -9.84
CA HIS A 77 -5.46 8.97 -9.07
C HIS A 77 -5.02 8.53 -7.66
N PHE A 78 -3.91 7.83 -7.53
CA PHE A 78 -3.38 7.42 -6.22
C PHE A 78 -2.93 8.60 -5.35
N ALA A 79 -2.48 9.70 -5.93
CA ALA A 79 -2.17 10.91 -5.18
C ALA A 79 -3.42 11.66 -4.69
N LEU A 80 -4.57 11.46 -5.34
CA LEU A 80 -5.86 11.99 -4.92
C LEU A 80 -6.56 11.08 -3.89
N GLU A 81 -6.22 9.80 -3.87
CA GLU A 81 -6.67 8.87 -2.84
C GLU A 81 -5.99 9.17 -1.50
N GLN A 82 -6.76 9.09 -0.41
CA GLN A 82 -6.26 9.42 0.93
C GLN A 82 -5.21 8.43 1.44
N PHE A 83 -5.19 7.22 0.88
CA PHE A 83 -4.28 6.15 1.26
C PHE A 83 -3.61 5.55 0.02
N SER A 84 -2.28 5.46 0.05
CA SER A 84 -1.49 4.80 -0.97
C SER A 84 -1.75 3.28 -0.99
N PRO A 85 -1.48 2.60 -2.12
CA PRO A 85 -1.52 1.14 -2.20
C PRO A 85 -0.67 0.45 -1.12
N GLN A 86 0.46 1.05 -0.72
CA GLN A 86 1.31 0.51 0.35
C GLN A 86 0.60 0.52 1.72
N GLN A 87 -0.13 1.59 2.03
CA GLN A 87 -0.92 1.67 3.27
C GLN A 87 -2.08 0.67 3.25
N LEU A 88 -2.76 0.50 2.10
CA LEU A 88 -3.81 -0.50 1.93
C LEU A 88 -3.27 -1.94 2.06
N ALA A 89 -2.08 -2.21 1.51
CA ALA A 89 -1.38 -3.48 1.73
C ALA A 89 -1.09 -3.71 3.22
N PHE A 90 -0.62 -2.69 3.95
CA PHE A 90 -0.43 -2.77 5.38
C PHE A 90 -1.73 -3.06 6.14
N GLY A 91 -2.84 -2.40 5.78
CA GLY A 91 -4.15 -2.66 6.39
C GLY A 91 -4.59 -4.12 6.27
N CYS A 92 -4.24 -4.80 5.17
CA CYS A 92 -4.51 -6.23 5.00
C CYS A 92 -3.77 -7.13 6.00
N LEU A 93 -2.66 -6.65 6.58
CA LEU A 93 -1.88 -7.36 7.58
C LEU A 93 -2.46 -7.22 9.00
N ILE A 94 -3.34 -6.25 9.24
CA ILE A 94 -3.95 -6.03 10.55
C ILE A 94 -4.99 -7.12 10.83
N ALA A 95 -4.72 -7.92 11.86
CA ALA A 95 -5.61 -8.97 12.34
C ALA A 95 -6.53 -8.46 13.45
N GLU A 96 -6.01 -7.64 14.36
CA GLU A 96 -6.74 -7.11 15.52
C GLU A 96 -6.30 -5.68 15.84
N VAL A 97 -7.22 -4.88 16.38
CA VAL A 97 -6.97 -3.56 17.00
C VAL A 97 -7.50 -3.60 18.42
N ASP A 98 -6.66 -3.32 19.42
CA ASP A 98 -7.02 -3.33 20.85
C ASP A 98 -7.76 -4.60 21.30
N GLY A 99 -7.35 -5.75 20.74
CA GLY A 99 -7.91 -7.07 21.03
C GLY A 99 -9.23 -7.37 20.31
N GLN A 100 -9.73 -6.46 19.47
CA GLN A 100 -10.90 -6.69 18.62
C GLN A 100 -10.48 -7.17 17.23
N PRO A 101 -11.00 -8.31 16.74
CA PRO A 101 -10.64 -8.84 15.43
C PRO A 101 -11.20 -7.98 14.30
N VAL A 102 -10.36 -7.67 13.33
CA VAL A 102 -10.77 -7.03 12.07
C VAL A 102 -11.40 -8.11 11.19
N THR A 103 -12.62 -7.83 10.70
CA THR A 103 -13.42 -8.80 9.93
C THR A 103 -13.81 -8.29 8.55
N ASP A 104 -13.91 -6.97 8.38
CA ASP A 104 -14.17 -6.31 7.10
C ASP A 104 -12.86 -5.79 6.48
N TYR A 105 -12.62 -6.19 5.24
CA TYR A 105 -11.43 -5.85 4.44
C TYR A 105 -11.85 -5.29 3.07
N SER A 106 -13.07 -4.76 2.97
CA SER A 106 -13.42 -3.88 1.87
C SER A 106 -12.51 -2.65 1.90
N GLU A 107 -12.28 -2.05 0.74
CA GLU A 107 -11.38 -0.90 0.63
C GLU A 107 -11.81 0.26 1.54
N ALA A 108 -13.10 0.56 1.60
CA ALA A 108 -13.64 1.58 2.51
C ALA A 108 -13.37 1.26 3.99
N ALA A 109 -13.51 -0.01 4.39
CA ALA A 109 -13.21 -0.43 5.75
C ALA A 109 -11.71 -0.36 6.05
N LEU A 110 -10.85 -0.68 5.09
CA LEU A 110 -9.40 -0.54 5.21
C LEU A 110 -8.97 0.92 5.36
N GLN A 111 -9.56 1.83 4.57
CA GLN A 111 -9.28 3.27 4.68
C GLN A 111 -9.68 3.79 6.08
N ALA A 112 -10.89 3.46 6.55
CA ALA A 112 -11.35 3.85 7.88
C ALA A 112 -10.48 3.25 9.01
N LEU A 113 -10.08 1.99 8.86
CA LEU A 113 -9.17 1.32 9.79
C LEU A 113 -7.82 2.04 9.85
N LEU A 114 -7.24 2.39 8.69
CA LEU A 114 -5.96 3.07 8.59
C LEU A 114 -6.03 4.48 9.18
N GLU A 115 -7.12 5.21 8.95
CA GLU A 115 -7.37 6.51 9.55
C GLU A 115 -7.39 6.42 11.09
N GLN A 116 -8.15 5.45 11.62
CA GLN A 116 -8.20 5.18 13.06
C GLN A 116 -6.82 4.87 13.67
N VAL A 117 -6.05 3.95 13.07
CA VAL A 117 -4.74 3.60 13.63
C VAL A 117 -3.69 4.69 13.41
N SER A 118 -3.86 5.55 12.40
CA SER A 118 -3.06 6.77 12.23
C SER A 118 -3.30 7.76 13.37
N GLU A 119 -4.55 7.95 13.82
CA GLU A 119 -4.83 8.73 15.03
C GLU A 119 -4.17 8.13 16.29
N TYR A 120 -3.97 6.81 16.31
CA TYR A 120 -3.26 6.13 17.40
C TYR A 120 -1.74 6.24 17.31
N GLY A 121 -1.19 6.85 16.28
CA GLY A 121 0.24 7.08 16.11
C GLY A 121 0.92 6.17 15.10
N LEU A 122 0.18 5.48 14.22
CA LEU A 122 0.78 4.76 13.10
C LEU A 122 1.53 5.75 12.19
N THR A 123 2.83 5.49 11.97
CA THR A 123 3.67 6.29 11.08
C THR A 123 3.95 5.56 9.76
N MET A 124 4.34 6.31 8.73
CA MET A 124 4.73 5.72 7.44
C MET A 124 6.00 4.85 7.53
N GLU A 125 6.88 5.13 8.49
CA GLU A 125 8.06 4.30 8.76
C GLU A 125 7.65 2.91 9.28
N MET A 126 6.67 2.85 10.18
CA MET A 126 6.08 1.58 10.64
C MET A 126 5.45 0.82 9.48
N VAL A 127 4.60 1.49 8.69
CA VAL A 127 3.97 0.89 7.50
C VAL A 127 5.01 0.28 6.57
N THR A 128 6.07 1.03 6.27
CA THR A 128 7.13 0.59 5.35
C THR A 128 7.89 -0.61 5.90
N THR A 129 8.26 -0.57 7.18
CA THR A 129 9.01 -1.65 7.84
C THR A 129 8.22 -2.96 7.82
N GLU A 130 6.95 -2.93 8.23
CA GLU A 130 6.15 -4.14 8.34
C GLU A 130 5.85 -4.77 6.97
N VAL A 131 5.55 -3.94 5.97
CA VAL A 131 5.29 -4.42 4.60
C VAL A 131 6.55 -5.06 4.00
N GLU A 132 7.72 -4.45 4.17
CA GLU A 132 8.98 -5.00 3.65
C GLU A 132 9.40 -6.30 4.37
N ASP A 133 9.16 -6.40 5.67
CA ASP A 133 9.48 -7.63 6.42
C ASP A 133 8.59 -8.80 5.98
N VAL A 134 7.29 -8.57 5.76
CA VAL A 134 6.40 -9.57 5.20
C VAL A 134 6.80 -9.96 3.76
N LYS A 135 7.24 -9.01 2.94
CA LYS A 135 7.76 -9.27 1.58
C LYS A 135 9.07 -10.07 1.58
N LYS A 136 9.95 -9.90 2.57
CA LYS A 136 11.16 -10.74 2.70
C LYS A 136 10.80 -12.17 3.07
N ASN A 137 9.84 -12.34 3.97
CA ASN A 137 9.32 -13.64 4.39
C ASN A 137 8.56 -14.38 3.27
N TYR A 138 8.20 -13.69 2.19
CA TYR A 138 7.67 -14.27 0.96
C TYR A 138 8.72 -15.08 0.17
N ARG A 139 10.00 -14.65 0.19
CA ARG A 139 11.06 -15.19 -0.68
C ARG A 139 11.87 -16.33 -0.06
N LEU A 140 11.66 -16.62 1.22
CA LEU A 140 12.44 -17.57 2.01
C LEU A 140 11.79 -18.96 2.17
N SER A 141 10.73 -19.23 1.41
CA SER A 141 10.02 -20.50 1.33
C SER A 141 9.96 -21.00 -0.11
#